data_AF-A0AAW4VRV9-F1
#
_entry.id   AF-A0AAW4VRV9-F1
#
_cell.length_a   1.000
_cell.length_b   1.000
_cell.length_c   1.000
_cell.angle_alpha   90.00
_cell.angle_beta   90.00
_cell.angle_gamma   90.00
#
_symmetry.space_group_name_H-M   'P 1'
#
loop_
_entity.id
_entity.type
_entity.pdbx_description
1 polymer ?
#
loop_
_entity_poly.entity_id
_entity_poly.type
_entity_poly.pdbx_seq_one_letter_code
_entity_poly.pdbx_strand_id
1 'polypeptide(L)'
;MVTKKFYKIILCLLLIMCVGCQRKEIKVRTIYSDIYTEEEIQEAIDVIKKEFSKDWKGCTLKEIYYAGDDKALFTSYAKQYQGEEAIVLKTNFHTNYFAWKIGLNSNCDYEDYQWILIRNNNGKWKHVDGGYG
;
A
#
# COMPACT_ATOMS: atom_id res chain seq x y z
N MET A 1 -33.03 41.03 1.83
CA MET A 1 -32.97 39.90 2.79
C MET A 1 -32.25 38.68 2.17
N VAL A 2 -31.03 38.87 1.66
CA VAL A 2 -30.25 37.84 0.93
C VAL A 2 -29.02 37.38 1.73
N THR A 3 -28.75 37.97 2.88
CA THR A 3 -27.43 37.84 3.52
C THR A 3 -27.26 36.61 4.42
N LYS A 4 -28.31 36.10 5.07
CA LYS A 4 -28.17 35.02 6.09
C LYS A 4 -28.04 33.59 5.52
N LYS A 5 -28.63 33.29 4.36
CA LYS A 5 -28.52 31.95 3.73
C LYS A 5 -27.22 31.79 2.94
N PHE A 6 -26.77 32.85 2.27
CA PHE A 6 -25.51 32.83 1.52
C PHE A 6 -24.29 32.80 2.45
N TYR A 7 -24.31 33.47 3.60
CA TYR A 7 -23.23 33.37 4.59
C TYR A 7 -23.04 31.93 5.10
N LYS A 8 -24.12 31.17 5.34
CA LYS A 8 -24.03 29.75 5.75
C LYS A 8 -23.43 28.85 4.66
N ILE A 9 -23.77 29.11 3.40
CA ILE A 9 -23.23 28.35 2.25
C ILE A 9 -21.74 28.66 2.04
N ILE A 10 -21.36 29.93 2.16
CA ILE A 10 -19.95 30.38 2.08
C ILE A 10 -19.13 29.82 3.26
N LEU A 11 -19.71 29.79 4.47
CA LEU A 11 -19.07 29.21 5.66
C LEU A 11 -18.87 27.69 5.53
N CYS A 12 -19.84 26.96 4.94
CA CYS A 12 -19.69 25.53 4.65
C CYS A 12 -18.62 25.25 3.58
N LEU A 13 -18.51 26.09 2.54
CA LEU A 13 -17.49 25.94 1.49
C LEU A 13 -16.07 26.21 2.00
N LEU A 14 -15.90 27.14 2.94
CA LEU A 14 -14.62 27.42 3.58
C LEU A 14 -14.12 26.26 4.47
N LEU A 15 -15.03 25.47 5.05
CA LEU A 15 -14.67 24.29 5.86
C LEU A 15 -14.15 23.10 5.02
N ILE A 16 -14.44 23.06 3.72
CA ILE A 16 -14.01 21.96 2.82
C ILE A 16 -12.55 22.13 2.36
N MET A 17 -11.98 23.35 2.43
CA MET A 17 -10.59 23.62 2.03
C MET A 17 -9.54 23.28 3.09
N CYS A 18 -9.94 22.80 4.28
CA CYS A 18 -9.03 22.48 5.38
C CYS A 18 -8.73 20.97 5.52
N VAL A 19 -8.89 20.18 4.46
CA VAL A 19 -8.21 18.87 4.37
C VAL A 19 -6.98 19.04 3.50
N GLY A 20 -6.05 19.86 3.98
CA GLY A 20 -4.66 19.80 3.54
C GLY A 20 -4.08 18.47 4.02
N CYS A 21 -4.40 17.38 3.32
CA CYS A 21 -3.75 16.10 3.52
C CYS A 21 -2.28 16.33 3.17
N GLN A 22 -1.43 16.55 4.18
CA GLN A 22 0.01 16.49 4.00
C GLN A 22 0.30 15.12 3.40
N ARG A 23 0.53 15.08 2.09
CA ARG A 23 0.97 13.86 1.40
C ARG A 23 2.33 13.56 1.99
N LYS A 24 2.37 12.66 2.98
CA LYS A 24 3.64 12.10 3.45
C LYS A 24 4.23 11.38 2.24
N GLU A 25 5.35 11.89 1.76
CA GLU A 25 6.04 11.36 0.61
C GLU A 25 6.58 9.98 0.98
N ILE A 26 5.92 8.93 0.49
CA ILE A 26 6.36 7.55 0.68
C ILE A 26 7.61 7.37 -0.16
N LYS A 27 8.71 6.91 0.45
CA LYS A 27 9.91 6.57 -0.31
C LYS A 27 9.63 5.33 -1.14
N VAL A 28 9.75 5.46 -2.45
CA VAL A 28 9.76 4.35 -3.41
C VAL A 28 11.19 4.19 -3.88
N ARG A 29 11.76 2.99 -3.72
CA ARG A 29 13.08 2.67 -4.25
C ARG A 29 12.91 2.02 -5.62
N THR A 30 13.48 2.64 -6.66
CA THR A 30 13.58 2.02 -7.99
C THR A 30 14.58 0.87 -7.93
N ILE A 31 14.14 -0.32 -8.31
CA ILE A 31 14.96 -1.52 -8.37
C ILE A 31 14.81 -2.07 -9.78
N TYR A 32 15.94 -2.27 -10.45
CA TYR A 32 15.96 -2.89 -11.77
C TYR A 32 15.47 -4.34 -11.68
N SER A 33 14.66 -4.77 -12.64
CA SER A 33 14.12 -6.13 -12.73
C SER A 33 14.30 -6.66 -14.16
N ASP A 34 14.72 -7.92 -14.26
CA ASP A 34 14.80 -8.70 -15.49
C ASP A 34 13.47 -9.42 -15.82
N ILE A 35 12.49 -9.37 -14.91
CA ILE A 35 11.20 -10.10 -15.05
C ILE A 35 9.96 -9.21 -15.07
N TYR A 36 10.03 -8.01 -14.51
CA TYR A 36 8.91 -7.06 -14.50
C TYR A 36 9.34 -5.71 -15.05
N THR A 37 8.44 -5.05 -15.79
CA THR A 37 8.66 -3.65 -16.15
C THR A 37 8.43 -2.74 -14.93
N GLU A 38 8.94 -1.51 -15.01
CA GLU A 38 8.71 -0.51 -13.95
C GLU A 38 7.21 -0.25 -13.75
N GLU A 39 6.42 -0.25 -14.83
CA GLU A 39 4.97 -0.08 -14.77
C GLU A 39 4.30 -1.22 -14.00
N GLU A 40 4.69 -2.47 -14.25
CA GLU A 40 4.10 -3.64 -13.56
C GLU A 40 4.40 -3.63 -12.06
N ILE A 41 5.62 -3.23 -11.68
CA ILE A 41 6.01 -3.03 -10.29
C ILE A 41 5.19 -1.89 -9.67
N GLN A 42 5.03 -0.77 -10.40
CA GLN A 42 4.27 0.38 -9.91
C GLN A 42 2.79 0.04 -9.71
N GLU A 43 2.19 -0.77 -10.59
CA GLU A 43 0.83 -1.27 -10.41
C GLU A 43 0.69 -2.12 -9.14
N ALA A 44 1.66 -3.00 -8.85
CA ALA A 44 1.66 -3.78 -7.62
C ALA A 44 1.82 -2.88 -6.37
N ILE A 45 2.69 -1.88 -6.44
CA ILE A 45 2.87 -0.88 -5.37
C ILE A 45 1.57 -0.13 -5.09
N ASP A 46 0.81 0.22 -6.14
CA ASP A 46 -0.45 0.93 -6.00
C ASP A 46 -1.53 0.07 -5.32
N VAL A 47 -1.54 -1.24 -5.55
CA VAL A 47 -2.40 -2.17 -4.80
C VAL A 47 -2.08 -2.13 -3.31
N ILE A 48 -0.80 -2.21 -2.92
CA ILE A 48 -0.41 -2.19 -1.50
C ILE A 48 -0.62 -0.81 -0.86
N LYS A 49 -0.37 0.30 -1.58
CA LYS A 49 -0.71 1.64 -1.09
C LYS A 49 -2.20 1.78 -0.79
N LYS A 50 -3.05 1.20 -1.65
CA LYS A 50 -4.50 1.19 -1.44
C LYS A 50 -4.90 0.32 -0.25
N GLU A 51 -4.30 -0.85 -0.09
CA GLU A 51 -4.47 -1.73 1.08
C GLU A 51 -4.14 -0.97 2.37
N PHE A 52 -2.98 -0.30 2.41
CA PHE A 52 -2.55 0.49 3.56
C PHE A 52 -3.56 1.57 3.94
N SER A 53 -4.11 2.25 2.94
CA SER A 53 -5.07 3.34 3.15
C SER A 53 -6.41 2.88 3.72
N LYS A 54 -6.79 1.62 3.47
CA LYS A 54 -8.13 1.10 3.79
C LYS A 54 -8.12 0.26 5.06
N ASP A 55 -7.24 -0.75 5.08
CA ASP A 55 -7.35 -1.88 6.00
C ASP A 55 -6.24 -1.88 7.06
N TRP A 56 -5.17 -1.13 6.85
CA TRP A 56 -4.03 -1.01 7.79
C TRP A 56 -4.09 0.26 8.64
N LYS A 57 -5.28 0.56 9.16
CA LYS A 57 -5.47 1.71 10.06
C LYS A 57 -4.59 1.58 11.28
N GLY A 58 -3.85 2.65 11.58
CA GLY A 58 -2.87 2.67 12.66
C GLY A 58 -1.45 2.36 12.21
N CYS A 59 -1.24 2.03 10.93
CA CYS A 59 0.09 1.94 10.35
C CYS A 59 0.43 3.22 9.57
N THR A 60 1.69 3.66 9.67
CA THR A 60 2.27 4.73 8.87
C THR A 60 3.35 4.14 7.98
N LEU A 61 3.02 3.98 6.69
CA LEU A 61 3.97 3.54 5.67
C LEU A 61 5.11 4.55 5.52
N LYS A 62 6.36 4.08 5.63
CA LYS A 62 7.58 4.90 5.47
C LYS A 62 8.23 4.64 4.11
N GLU A 63 8.33 3.37 3.71
CA GLU A 63 8.98 2.93 2.49
C GLU A 63 8.22 1.74 1.90
N ILE A 64 8.18 1.67 0.57
CA ILE A 64 7.71 0.50 -0.18
C ILE A 64 8.63 0.27 -1.37
N TYR A 65 9.00 -0.98 -1.60
CA TYR A 65 9.91 -1.32 -2.68
C TYR A 65 9.71 -2.77 -3.14
N TYR A 66 10.12 -3.06 -4.36
CA TYR A 66 10.10 -4.42 -4.91
C TYR A 66 11.18 -5.28 -4.25
N ALA A 67 10.87 -6.54 -3.90
CA ALA A 67 11.80 -7.38 -3.16
C ALA A 67 13.06 -7.80 -3.96
N GLY A 68 13.05 -7.57 -5.28
CA GLY A 68 14.06 -8.06 -6.22
C GLY A 68 13.62 -9.36 -6.89
N ASP A 69 14.31 -9.72 -7.95
CA ASP A 69 13.96 -10.89 -8.76
C ASP A 69 14.25 -12.20 -8.04
N ASP A 70 13.20 -13.02 -7.89
CA ASP A 70 13.33 -14.41 -7.46
C ASP A 70 12.32 -15.29 -8.22
N LYS A 71 12.72 -15.72 -9.42
CA LYS A 71 11.86 -16.54 -10.30
C LYS A 71 11.38 -17.83 -9.63
N ALA A 72 12.23 -18.46 -8.83
CA ALA A 72 11.90 -19.74 -8.19
C ALA A 72 10.84 -19.55 -7.10
N LEU A 73 11.06 -18.55 -6.23
CA LEU A 73 10.11 -18.19 -5.19
C LEU A 73 8.78 -17.74 -5.78
N PHE A 74 8.81 -16.88 -6.81
CA PHE A 74 7.60 -16.34 -7.42
C PHE A 74 6.80 -17.42 -8.14
N THR A 75 7.46 -18.37 -8.79
CA THR A 75 6.79 -19.56 -9.35
C THR A 75 6.10 -20.38 -8.26
N SER A 76 6.76 -20.55 -7.10
CA SER A 76 6.19 -21.25 -5.95
C SER A 76 4.95 -20.53 -5.41
N TYR A 77 5.03 -19.21 -5.21
CA TYR A 77 3.90 -18.42 -4.74
C TYR A 77 2.74 -18.36 -5.74
N ALA A 78 3.01 -18.19 -7.03
CA ALA A 78 1.99 -18.23 -8.07
C ALA A 78 1.23 -19.57 -7.99
N LYS A 79 1.94 -20.70 -7.90
CA LYS A 79 1.31 -22.02 -7.72
C LYS A 79 0.52 -22.13 -6.41
N GLN A 80 1.08 -21.70 -5.29
CA GLN A 80 0.46 -21.78 -3.97
C GLN A 80 -0.86 -21.01 -3.91
N TYR A 81 -0.90 -19.80 -4.45
CA TYR A 81 -2.06 -18.91 -4.39
C TYR A 81 -2.92 -18.96 -5.67
N GLN A 82 -2.68 -19.91 -6.58
CA GLN A 82 -3.46 -20.13 -7.81
C GLN A 82 -3.42 -18.92 -8.77
N GLY A 83 -2.24 -18.30 -8.87
CA GLY A 83 -1.86 -17.30 -9.86
C GLY A 83 -1.03 -17.88 -11.00
N GLU A 84 -0.95 -17.17 -12.11
CA GLU A 84 0.00 -17.42 -13.20
C GLU A 84 1.35 -16.74 -12.90
N GLU A 85 1.30 -15.59 -12.23
CA GLU A 85 2.47 -14.81 -11.84
C GLU A 85 2.35 -14.36 -10.39
N ALA A 86 3.49 -14.18 -9.72
CA ALA A 86 3.56 -13.61 -8.39
C ALA A 86 4.67 -12.58 -8.30
N ILE A 87 4.44 -11.54 -7.51
CA ILE A 87 5.41 -10.49 -7.20
C ILE A 87 5.44 -10.28 -5.70
N VAL A 88 6.63 -10.01 -5.16
CA VAL A 88 6.82 -9.69 -3.75
C VAL A 88 7.26 -8.24 -3.59
N LEU A 89 6.52 -7.50 -2.78
CA LEU A 89 6.92 -6.16 -2.31
C LEU A 89 7.34 -6.24 -0.84
N LYS A 90 8.17 -5.29 -0.42
CA LYS A 90 8.56 -5.08 0.97
C LYS A 90 8.17 -3.69 1.41
N THR A 91 7.81 -3.56 2.68
CA THR A 91 7.49 -2.27 3.29
C THR A 91 8.16 -2.07 4.63
N ASN A 92 8.57 -0.84 4.87
CA ASN A 92 8.94 -0.35 6.19
C ASN A 92 7.83 0.56 6.69
N PHE A 93 7.30 0.31 7.89
CA PHE A 93 6.20 1.10 8.45
C PHE A 93 6.26 1.14 9.98
N HIS A 94 5.64 2.16 10.55
CA HIS A 94 5.48 2.29 12.00
C HIS A 94 4.03 2.07 12.38
N THR A 95 3.79 1.29 13.42
CA THR A 95 2.47 1.05 14.00
C THR A 95 2.19 2.04 15.13
N ASN A 96 0.95 2.45 15.31
CA ASN A 96 0.54 3.23 16.47
C ASN A 96 -0.06 2.33 17.56
N TYR A 97 -0.57 2.94 18.63
CA TYR A 97 -1.15 2.22 19.75
C TYR A 97 -2.30 1.26 19.38
N PHE A 98 -3.04 1.50 18.29
CA PHE A 98 -4.22 0.71 17.91
C PHE A 98 -3.92 -0.45 16.95
N ALA A 99 -2.66 -0.67 16.59
CA ALA A 99 -2.28 -1.71 15.61
C ALA A 99 -2.61 -3.15 16.07
N TRP A 100 -2.77 -3.38 17.39
CA TRP A 100 -3.24 -4.65 17.92
C TRP A 100 -4.61 -5.08 17.35
N LYS A 101 -5.44 -4.14 16.89
CA LYS A 101 -6.73 -4.45 16.26
C LYS A 101 -6.60 -5.19 14.94
N ILE A 102 -5.45 -5.09 14.28
CA ILE A 102 -5.11 -5.81 13.05
C ILE A 102 -4.02 -6.86 13.28
N GLY A 103 -3.81 -7.27 14.54
CA GLY A 103 -2.88 -8.35 14.88
C GLY A 103 -1.39 -7.96 14.91
N LEU A 104 -1.07 -6.66 14.88
CA LEU A 104 0.31 -6.17 14.97
C LEU A 104 0.63 -5.61 16.36
N ASN A 105 1.92 -5.60 16.70
CA ASN A 105 2.38 -4.97 17.93
C ASN A 105 2.20 -3.46 17.85
N SER A 106 1.80 -2.85 18.96
CA SER A 106 1.57 -1.41 19.05
C SER A 106 2.88 -0.63 19.22
N ASN A 107 3.00 0.53 18.55
CA ASN A 107 4.16 1.43 18.65
C ASN A 107 5.50 0.79 18.25
N CYS A 108 5.47 -0.14 17.30
CA CYS A 108 6.64 -0.85 16.78
C CYS A 108 6.95 -0.42 15.33
N ASP A 109 8.24 -0.40 15.02
CA ASP A 109 8.74 -0.35 13.65
C ASP A 109 8.81 -1.75 13.06
N TYR A 110 8.26 -1.89 11.86
CA TYR A 110 8.33 -3.08 11.04
C TYR A 110 9.19 -2.75 9.84
N GLU A 111 10.26 -3.51 9.66
CA GLU A 111 11.17 -3.42 8.52
C GLU A 111 11.00 -4.67 7.65
N ASP A 112 11.14 -4.51 6.34
CA ASP A 112 11.13 -5.57 5.34
C ASP A 112 9.90 -6.50 5.35
N TYR A 113 8.76 -6.02 5.86
CA TYR A 113 7.51 -6.79 5.87
C TYR A 113 7.09 -7.11 4.44
N GLN A 114 6.87 -8.40 4.15
CA GLN A 114 6.60 -8.86 2.80
C GLN A 114 5.12 -8.82 2.45
N TRP A 115 4.86 -8.55 1.17
CA TRP A 115 3.54 -8.58 0.55
C TRP A 115 3.61 -9.44 -0.69
N ILE A 116 2.80 -10.48 -0.74
CA ILE A 116 2.71 -11.40 -1.87
C ILE A 116 1.48 -11.01 -2.68
N LEU A 117 1.69 -10.68 -3.95
CA LEU A 117 0.63 -10.41 -4.89
C LEU A 117 0.69 -11.41 -6.04
N ILE A 118 -0.47 -11.78 -6.58
CA ILE A 118 -0.59 -12.59 -7.79
C ILE A 118 -1.43 -11.90 -8.86
N ARG A 119 -1.28 -12.32 -10.12
CA ARG A 119 -2.19 -12.00 -11.21
C ARG A 119 -2.35 -13.19 -12.16
N ASN A 120 -3.40 -13.13 -12.98
CA ASN A 120 -3.72 -14.11 -14.02
C ASN A 120 -3.96 -13.36 -15.34
N ASN A 121 -3.53 -13.95 -16.46
CA ASN A 121 -3.72 -13.45 -17.82
C ASN A 121 -3.25 -12.00 -18.01
N ASN A 122 -2.10 -11.63 -17.43
CA ASN A 122 -1.60 -10.24 -17.36
C ASN A 122 -2.65 -9.23 -16.83
N GLY A 123 -3.56 -9.71 -15.98
CA GLY A 123 -4.59 -8.90 -15.35
C GLY A 123 -4.07 -8.07 -14.16
N LYS A 124 -4.99 -7.50 -13.39
CA LYS A 124 -4.61 -6.69 -12.21
C LYS A 124 -4.01 -7.54 -11.10
N TRP A 125 -2.96 -7.03 -10.48
CA TRP A 125 -2.40 -7.57 -9.24
C TRP A 125 -3.45 -7.65 -8.12
N LYS A 126 -3.35 -8.72 -7.33
CA LYS A 126 -4.17 -8.96 -6.14
C LYS A 126 -3.26 -9.35 -4.99
N HIS A 127 -3.33 -8.63 -3.87
CA HIS A 127 -2.73 -9.03 -2.61
C HIS A 127 -3.39 -10.34 -2.12
N VAL A 128 -2.56 -11.33 -1.76
CA VAL A 128 -3.03 -12.64 -1.28
C VAL A 128 -2.48 -13.02 0.09
N ASP A 129 -1.30 -12.55 0.46
CA ASP A 129 -0.70 -12.82 1.76
C ASP A 129 0.42 -11.82 2.08
N GLY A 130 0.87 -11.79 3.33
CA GLY A 130 2.00 -10.99 3.76
C GLY A 130 2.48 -11.33 5.17
N GLY A 131 3.72 -11.01 5.47
CA GLY A 131 4.31 -11.35 6.76
C GLY A 131 5.83 -11.36 6.76
N TYR A 132 6.35 -12.03 7.78
CA TYR A 132 7.74 -12.48 7.85
C TYR A 132 7.77 -13.97 7.54
N GLY A 133 8.67 -14.38 6.64
CA GLY A 133 8.92 -15.79 6.33
C GLY A 133 9.58 -16.54 7.47
#